data_AF-A0A6C1P206-F1
#
_entry.id   AF-A0A6C1P206-F1
#
_cell.length_a   1.000
_cell.length_b   1.000
_cell.length_c   1.000
_cell.angle_alpha   90.00
_cell.angle_beta   90.00
_cell.angle_gamma   90.00
#
_symmetry.space_group_name_H-M   'P 1'
#
loop_
_entity.id
_entity.type
_entity.pdbx_description
1 polymer ?
#
loop_
_entity_poly.entity_id
_entity_poly.type
_entity_poly.pdbx_seq_one_letter_code
_entity_poly.pdbx_strand_id
1 'polypeptide(L)'
;MYWIKNAIVDILVTITIIAAAVLHVEWLEYVVTGYTIVLLVAKIVIIAMNQMQTLMKGRITDVPEWASHMLYAINVTVLAVFSWPVTATMWLVIWFLSYLTYKKVRAKKTPAKA
;
A
#
# COMPACT_ATOMS: atom_id res chain seq x y z
N MET A 1 15.17 -14.01 -1.19
CA MET A 1 14.34 -13.72 0.00
C MET A 1 12.86 -13.94 -0.36
N TYR A 2 12.14 -14.82 0.34
CA TYR A 2 10.78 -15.23 -0.04
C TYR A 2 9.78 -14.04 -0.05
N TRP A 3 10.01 -13.05 0.80
CA TRP A 3 9.16 -11.87 0.95
C TRP A 3 9.16 -10.91 -0.26
N ILE A 4 10.24 -10.87 -1.05
CA ILE A 4 10.31 -10.00 -2.25
C ILE A 4 9.27 -10.45 -3.28
N LYS A 5 9.05 -11.76 -3.43
CA LYS A 5 8.00 -12.29 -4.31
C LYS A 5 6.62 -11.82 -3.87
N ASN A 6 6.40 -11.67 -2.57
CA ASN A 6 5.14 -11.19 -2.02
C ASN A 6 4.98 -9.66 -2.14
N ALA A 7 6.10 -8.92 -2.24
CA ALA A 7 6.11 -7.47 -2.46
C ALA A 7 6.24 -7.07 -3.94
N ILE A 8 6.27 -8.02 -4.88
CA ILE A 8 6.55 -7.75 -6.29
C ILE A 8 5.53 -6.79 -6.92
N VAL A 9 4.25 -6.94 -6.55
CA VAL A 9 3.18 -6.06 -7.03
C VAL A 9 3.40 -4.63 -6.53
N ASP A 10 3.76 -4.45 -5.27
CA ASP A 10 4.01 -3.12 -4.70
C ASP A 10 5.24 -2.46 -5.34
N ILE A 11 6.29 -3.24 -5.61
CA ILE A 11 7.49 -2.76 -6.33
C ILE A 11 7.13 -2.32 -7.75
N LEU A 12 6.36 -3.12 -8.50
CA LEU A 12 5.92 -2.77 -9.86
C LEU A 12 5.05 -1.51 -9.87
N VAL A 13 4.20 -1.34 -8.86
CA VAL A 13 3.37 -0.14 -8.69
C VAL A 13 4.26 1.07 -8.42
N THR A 14 5.25 0.95 -7.53
CA THR A 14 6.22 2.03 -7.27
C THR A 14 6.97 2.43 -8.54
N ILE A 15 7.45 1.47 -9.32
CA ILE A 15 8.12 1.74 -10.61
C ILE A 15 7.16 2.45 -11.57
N THR A 16 5.91 1.99 -11.66
CA THR A 16 4.89 2.61 -12.52
C THR A 16 4.61 4.06 -12.11
N ILE A 17 4.53 4.33 -10.80
CA ILE A 17 4.33 5.69 -10.27
C ILE A 17 5.51 6.59 -10.64
N ILE A 18 6.74 6.11 -10.44
CA ILE A 18 7.95 6.85 -10.81
C ILE A 18 7.97 7.12 -12.31
N ALA A 19 7.68 6.11 -13.13
CA ALA A 19 7.64 6.26 -14.59
C ALA A 19 6.56 7.26 -15.03
N ALA A 20 5.36 7.19 -14.45
CA ALA A 20 4.26 8.10 -14.74
C ALA A 20 4.64 9.56 -14.38
N ALA A 21 5.20 9.75 -13.18
CA ALA A 21 5.58 11.06 -12.66
C ALA A 21 6.73 11.70 -13.44
N VAL A 22 7.71 10.91 -13.88
CA VAL A 22 8.92 11.41 -14.56
C VAL A 22 8.69 11.59 -16.07
N LEU A 23 7.97 10.66 -16.71
CA LEU A 23 7.79 10.68 -18.17
C LEU A 23 6.61 11.56 -18.61
N HIS A 24 5.77 12.02 -17.68
CA HIS A 24 4.60 12.87 -17.94
C HIS A 24 3.67 12.30 -19.02
N VAL A 25 3.46 10.99 -18.98
CA VAL A 25 2.65 10.30 -19.97
C VAL A 25 1.21 10.21 -19.48
N GLU A 26 0.30 10.92 -20.14
CA GLU A 26 -1.11 11.07 -19.73
C GLU A 26 -1.81 9.74 -19.43
N TRP A 27 -1.62 8.72 -20.28
CA TRP A 27 -2.26 7.41 -20.06
C TRP A 27 -1.76 6.71 -18.79
N LEU A 28 -0.48 6.88 -18.44
CA LEU A 28 0.06 6.35 -17.19
C LEU A 28 -0.55 7.07 -15.98
N GLU A 29 -0.88 8.35 -16.10
CA GLU A 29 -1.53 9.09 -15.01
C GLU A 29 -2.93 8.55 -14.70
N TYR A 30 -3.71 8.24 -15.73
CA TYR A 30 -5.00 7.59 -15.55
C TYR A 30 -4.87 6.19 -14.95
N VAL A 31 -3.87 5.43 -15.37
CA VAL A 31 -3.60 4.09 -14.80
C VAL A 31 -3.22 4.19 -13.32
N VAL A 32 -2.30 5.08 -12.96
CA VAL A 32 -1.87 5.29 -11.57
C VAL A 32 -3.03 5.76 -10.71
N THR A 33 -3.81 6.73 -11.19
CA THR A 33 -4.94 7.29 -10.44
C THR A 33 -6.06 6.27 -10.27
N GLY A 34 -6.44 5.57 -11.34
CA GLY A 34 -7.45 4.51 -11.32
C GLY A 34 -7.06 3.37 -10.38
N TYR A 35 -5.82 2.89 -10.47
CA TYR A 35 -5.27 1.90 -9.55
C TYR A 35 -5.31 2.40 -8.10
N THR A 36 -4.92 3.65 -7.85
CA THR A 36 -4.90 4.25 -6.52
C THR A 36 -6.30 4.27 -5.89
N ILE A 37 -7.33 4.64 -6.67
CA ILE A 37 -8.72 4.65 -6.20
C ILE A 37 -9.17 3.23 -5.83
N VAL A 38 -8.94 2.26 -6.71
CA VAL A 38 -9.31 0.85 -6.46
C VAL A 38 -8.59 0.31 -5.22
N LEU A 39 -7.29 0.61 -5.07
CA LEU A 39 -6.51 0.20 -3.91
C LEU A 39 -7.03 0.84 -2.62
N LEU A 40 -7.37 2.13 -2.64
CA LEU A 40 -7.92 2.82 -1.49
C LEU A 40 -9.25 2.19 -1.04
N VAL A 41 -10.16 1.94 -1.97
CA VAL A 41 -11.43 1.25 -1.70
C VAL A 41 -11.17 -0.13 -1.10
N ALA A 42 -10.26 -0.91 -1.69
CA ALA A 42 -9.90 -2.22 -1.17
C ALA A 42 -9.40 -2.15 0.28
N LYS A 43 -8.53 -1.18 0.62
CA LYS A 43 -8.01 -0.98 1.98
C LYS A 43 -9.12 -0.65 2.98
N ILE A 44 -10.07 0.20 2.59
CA ILE A 44 -11.24 0.53 3.41
C ILE A 44 -12.08 -0.72 3.68
N VAL A 45 -12.39 -1.50 2.64
CA VAL A 45 -13.16 -2.75 2.75
C VAL A 45 -12.46 -3.75 3.69
N ILE A 46 -11.14 -3.91 3.56
CA ILE A 46 -10.35 -4.81 4.42
C ILE A 46 -10.42 -4.38 5.90
N ILE A 47 -10.37 -3.07 6.18
CA ILE A 47 -10.46 -2.58 7.54
C ILE A 47 -11.86 -2.76 8.12
N ALA A 48 -12.89 -2.55 7.32
CA ALA A 48 -14.28 -2.71 7.71
C ALA A 48 -14.65 -4.19 7.95
N MET A 49 -14.15 -5.10 7.11
CA MET A 49 -14.50 -6.51 7.14
C MET A 49 -13.46 -7.36 7.88
N ASN A 50 -13.77 -7.78 9.11
CA ASN A 50 -12.91 -8.66 9.91
C ASN A 50 -12.53 -9.97 9.19
N GLN A 51 -13.41 -10.52 8.36
CA GLN A 51 -13.18 -11.76 7.61
C GLN A 51 -12.06 -11.61 6.55
N MET A 52 -11.98 -10.45 5.88
CA MET A 52 -10.94 -10.14 4.89
C MET A 52 -9.55 -10.02 5.53
N GLN A 53 -9.47 -9.54 6.78
CA GLN A 53 -8.21 -9.46 7.52
C GLN A 53 -7.58 -10.84 7.75
N THR A 54 -8.41 -11.87 7.92
CA THR A 54 -7.95 -13.26 8.07
C THR A 54 -7.32 -13.81 6.80
N LEU A 55 -7.84 -13.44 5.63
CA LEU A 55 -7.25 -13.81 4.32
C LEU A 55 -5.91 -13.11 4.09
N MET A 56 -5.76 -11.89 4.60
CA MET A 56 -4.50 -11.13 4.48
C MET A 56 -3.40 -11.57 5.46
N LYS A 57 -3.72 -12.37 6.48
CA LYS A 57 -2.73 -12.80 7.50
C LYS A 57 -1.46 -13.37 6.87
N GLY A 58 -1.58 -14.29 5.91
CA GLY A 58 -0.42 -14.94 5.28
C GLY A 58 0.43 -13.97 4.47
N ARG A 59 -0.20 -13.04 3.74
CA ARG A 59 0.52 -12.06 2.91
C ARG A 59 1.23 -10.99 3.74
N ILE A 60 0.60 -10.54 4.83
CA ILE A 60 1.09 -9.48 5.71
C ILE A 60 2.23 -9.97 6.62
N THR A 61 2.25 -11.24 7.00
CA THR A 61 3.31 -11.77 7.89
C THR A 61 4.64 -12.01 7.19
N ASP A 62 4.62 -12.18 5.88
CA ASP A 62 5.82 -12.55 5.13
C ASP A 62 6.66 -11.33 4.74
N VAL A 63 6.05 -10.16 4.55
CA VAL A 63 6.76 -8.92 4.17
C VAL A 63 7.21 -8.15 5.42
N PRO A 64 8.50 -7.81 5.55
CA PRO A 64 8.97 -6.96 6.64
C PRO A 64 8.24 -5.61 6.65
N GLU A 65 7.80 -5.17 7.83
CA GLU A 65 7.05 -3.92 7.99
C GLU A 65 7.81 -2.72 7.42
N TRP A 66 9.12 -2.62 7.67
CA TRP A 66 9.97 -1.55 7.15
C TRP A 66 9.95 -1.47 5.62
N ALA A 67 9.87 -2.62 4.92
CA ALA A 67 9.90 -2.66 3.47
C ALA A 67 8.62 -2.09 2.88
N SER A 68 7.47 -2.43 3.45
CA SER A 68 6.18 -1.85 3.05
C SER A 68 6.13 -0.36 3.33
N HIS A 69 6.55 0.07 4.52
CA HIS A 69 6.60 1.50 4.86
C HIS A 69 7.52 2.30 3.92
N MET A 70 8.67 1.73 3.56
CA MET A 70 9.59 2.37 2.62
C MET A 70 8.96 2.55 1.23
N LEU A 71 8.28 1.53 0.69
CA LEU A 71 7.59 1.64 -0.61
C LEU A 71 6.48 2.68 -0.59
N TYR A 72 5.67 2.71 0.49
CA TYR A 72 4.64 3.74 0.66
C TYR A 72 5.25 5.15 0.76
N ALA A 73 6.34 5.30 1.51
CA ALA A 73 7.06 6.57 1.63
C ALA A 73 7.56 7.07 0.28
N ILE A 74 8.21 6.19 -0.51
CA ILE A 74 8.70 6.52 -1.85
C ILE A 74 7.55 7.00 -2.73
N ASN A 75 6.42 6.29 -2.76
CA ASN A 75 5.29 6.67 -3.60
C ASN A 75 4.72 8.03 -3.21
N VAL A 76 4.54 8.30 -1.92
CA VAL A 76 4.08 9.61 -1.43
C VAL A 76 5.07 10.71 -1.80
N THR A 77 6.37 10.50 -1.56
CA THR A 77 7.40 11.49 -1.86
C THR A 77 7.46 11.80 -3.35
N VAL A 78 7.46 10.78 -4.21
CA VAL A 78 7.47 10.95 -5.67
C VAL A 78 6.23 11.72 -6.12
N LEU A 79 5.02 11.30 -5.71
CA LEU A 79 3.79 11.99 -6.10
C LEU A 79 3.75 13.43 -5.59
N ALA A 80 4.28 13.72 -4.39
CA ALA A 80 4.34 15.07 -3.85
C ALA A 80 5.34 15.97 -4.61
N VAL A 81 6.55 15.46 -4.89
CA VAL A 81 7.61 16.20 -5.60
C VAL A 81 7.18 16.52 -7.03
N PHE A 82 6.53 15.59 -7.72
CA PHE A 82 6.08 15.76 -9.11
C PHE A 82 4.70 16.43 -9.22
N SER A 83 4.24 17.12 -8.17
CA SER A 83 3.01 17.95 -8.16
C SER A 83 1.70 17.18 -8.40
N TRP A 84 1.57 15.96 -7.86
CA TRP A 84 0.32 15.18 -7.90
C TRP A 84 -0.34 15.13 -6.51
N PRO A 85 -0.84 16.25 -5.98
CA PRO A 85 -1.25 16.37 -4.57
C PRO A 85 -2.43 15.48 -4.20
N VAL A 86 -3.39 15.28 -5.11
CA VAL A 86 -4.57 14.44 -4.88
C VAL A 86 -4.14 12.98 -4.72
N THR A 87 -3.36 12.46 -5.67
CA THR A 87 -2.87 11.08 -5.65
C THR A 87 -1.92 10.85 -4.48
N ALA A 88 -1.03 11.80 -4.17
CA ALA A 88 -0.17 11.75 -2.99
C ALA A 88 -0.98 11.64 -1.69
N THR A 89 -2.07 12.40 -1.56
CA THR A 89 -2.96 12.35 -0.39
C THR A 89 -3.66 11.01 -0.28
N MET A 90 -4.14 10.44 -1.39
CA MET A 90 -4.73 9.10 -1.39
C MET A 90 -3.70 8.04 -0.95
N TRP A 91 -2.45 8.14 -1.41
CA TRP A 91 -1.38 7.26 -0.99
C TRP A 91 -1.02 7.39 0.49
N LEU A 92 -1.05 8.59 1.05
CA LEU A 92 -0.92 8.80 2.50
C LEU A 92 -2.05 8.10 3.28
N VAL A 93 -3.29 8.21 2.82
CA VAL A 93 -4.42 7.50 3.44
C VAL A 93 -4.24 5.99 3.33
N ILE A 94 -3.87 5.47 2.15
CA ILE A 94 -3.58 4.05 1.93
C ILE A 94 -2.48 3.56 2.89
N TRP A 95 -1.42 4.34 3.05
CA TRP A 95 -0.32 4.03 3.95
C TRP A 95 -0.81 3.93 5.39
N PHE A 96 -1.56 4.92 5.86
CA PHE A 96 -2.13 4.92 7.21
C PHE A 96 -3.07 3.72 7.45
N LEU A 97 -3.98 3.44 6.52
CA LEU A 97 -4.88 2.28 6.60
C LEU A 97 -4.10 0.96 6.61
N SER A 98 -3.03 0.86 5.82
CA SER A 98 -2.16 -0.32 5.81
C SER A 98 -1.50 -0.55 7.15
N TYR A 99 -1.00 0.52 7.78
CA TYR A 99 -0.43 0.45 9.13
C TYR A 99 -1.46 0.02 10.19
N LEU A 100 -2.68 0.58 10.15
CA LEU A 100 -3.76 0.15 11.06
C LEU A 100 -4.12 -1.32 10.90
N THR A 101 -4.17 -1.79 9.64
CA THR A 101 -4.45 -3.20 9.33
C THR A 101 -3.34 -4.10 9.89
N TYR A 102 -2.07 -3.72 9.69
CA TYR A 102 -0.92 -4.42 10.24
C TYR A 102 -1.00 -4.56 11.76
N LYS A 103 -1.26 -3.44 12.45
CA LYS A 103 -1.42 -3.40 13.91
C LYS A 103 -2.55 -4.31 14.40
N LYS A 104 -3.73 -4.27 13.76
CA LYS A 104 -4.88 -5.12 14.11
C LYS A 104 -4.58 -6.60 13.89
N VAL A 105 -3.95 -6.96 12.77
CA VAL A 105 -3.61 -8.35 12.44
C VAL A 105 -2.57 -8.91 13.41
N ARG A 106 -1.55 -8.12 13.77
CA ARG A 106 -0.53 -8.51 14.75
C ARG A 106 -1.11 -8.64 16.16
N ALA A 107 -1.98 -7.71 16.59
CA ALA A 107 -2.65 -7.80 17.89
C ALA A 107 -3.48 -9.08 18.06
N LYS A 108 -4.16 -9.55 17.00
CA LYS A 108 -4.88 -10.84 17.00
C LYS A 108 -3.96 -12.08 17.11
N LYS A 109 -2.64 -11.95 16.96
CA LYS A 109 -1.68 -13.06 16.99
C LYS A 109 -1.09 -13.29 18.38
N THR A 110 -1.15 -12.29 19.26
CA THR A 110 -0.74 -12.41 20.67
C THR A 110 -1.97 -12.79 21.48
N PRO A 111 -2.14 -14.05 21.96
CA PRO A 111 -3.16 -14.31 22.96
C PRO A 111 -2.82 -13.46 24.18
N ALA A 112 -3.81 -12.75 24.72
CA ALA A 112 -3.69 -12.11 26.01
C ALA A 112 -3.11 -13.15 26.98
N LYS A 113 -1.92 -12.89 27.51
CA LYS A 113 -1.46 -13.64 28.69
C LYS A 113 -2.49 -13.32 29.78
N ALA A 114 -3.15 -14.38 30.24
CA ALA A 114 -4.09 -14.39 31.35
C ALA A 114 -3.46 -13.81 32.62
#